data_AF-A0A2G1DFW6-F1
#
_entry.id   AF-A0A2G1DFW6-F1
#
_cell.length_a   1.000
_cell.length_b   1.000
_cell.length_c   1.000
_cell.angle_alpha   90.00
_cell.angle_beta   90.00
_cell.angle_gamma   90.00
#
_symmetry.space_group_name_H-M   'P 1'
#
loop_
_entity.id
_entity.type
_entity.pdbx_description
1 polymer ?
#
loop_
_entity_poly.entity_id
_entity_poly.type
_entity_poly.pdbx_seq_one_letter_code
_entity_poly.pdbx_strand_id
1 'polypeptide(L)'
;MSETIKSFLTDDHRTCDNQFAALENLVALENWQEATTNFYKFEKELNIHFDMEEKVMFPAFENKTGMSAGPTQVMRMEHAQMLNVVSSMKEDIEKKDKNHFLGLSESLMMLLQQHNMKEEQMLYAMADAHLQEESASIIEKMRELKRD
;
A
#
# COMPACT_ATOMS: atom_id res chain seq x y z
N MET A 1 21.33 0.51 13.59
CA MET A 1 20.18 -0.27 14.08
C MET A 1 19.80 -1.23 12.98
N SER A 2 19.38 -2.46 13.30
CA SER A 2 18.80 -3.37 12.32
C SER A 2 17.45 -2.80 11.84
N GLU A 3 17.15 -2.94 10.56
CA GLU A 3 15.84 -2.65 9.98
C GLU A 3 14.75 -3.47 10.70
N THR A 4 13.57 -2.87 10.90
CA THR A 4 12.40 -3.55 11.49
C THR A 4 11.26 -3.64 10.46
N ILE A 5 10.24 -4.46 10.74
CA ILE A 5 9.08 -4.60 9.84
C ILE A 5 8.40 -3.24 9.71
N LYS A 6 8.24 -2.54 10.84
CA LYS A 6 7.68 -1.18 10.86
C LYS A 6 8.49 -0.22 10.00
N SER A 7 9.80 -0.13 10.18
CA SER A 7 10.60 0.83 9.39
C SER A 7 10.53 0.50 7.89
N PHE A 8 10.59 -0.78 7.54
CA PHE A 8 10.54 -1.23 6.15
C PHE A 8 9.21 -0.88 5.46
N LEU A 9 8.07 -1.21 6.07
CA LEU A 9 6.76 -0.95 5.48
C LEU A 9 6.36 0.53 5.52
N THR A 10 6.74 1.27 6.57
CA THR A 10 6.56 2.74 6.61
C THR A 10 7.35 3.46 5.50
N ASP A 11 8.56 3.01 5.20
CA ASP A 11 9.33 3.58 4.08
C ASP A 11 8.70 3.24 2.72
N ASP A 12 8.02 2.10 2.63
CA ASP A 12 7.25 1.73 1.46
C ASP A 12 5.99 2.61 1.28
N HIS A 13 5.23 2.85 2.34
CA HIS A 13 4.12 3.81 2.33
C HIS A 13 4.54 5.17 1.80
N ARG A 14 5.66 5.72 2.31
CA ARG A 14 6.20 6.99 1.83
C ARG A 14 6.53 6.95 0.34
N THR A 15 7.03 5.83 -0.15
CA THR A 15 7.35 5.67 -1.57
C THR A 15 6.08 5.65 -2.40
N CYS A 16 5.05 4.92 -1.97
CA CYS A 16 3.73 4.87 -2.59
C CYS A 16 3.05 6.25 -2.62
N ASP A 17 3.02 6.95 -1.48
CA ASP A 17 2.44 8.30 -1.35
C ASP A 17 3.10 9.31 -2.30
N ASN A 18 4.44 9.28 -2.41
CA ASN A 18 5.17 10.17 -3.31
C ASN A 18 4.88 9.87 -4.79
N GLN A 19 4.77 8.58 -5.16
CA GLN A 19 4.40 8.19 -6.52
C GLN A 19 2.98 8.64 -6.85
N PHE A 20 2.06 8.48 -5.92
CA PHE A 20 0.67 8.89 -6.09
C PHE A 20 0.52 10.41 -6.23
N ALA A 21 1.21 11.18 -5.39
CA ALA A 21 1.25 12.64 -5.51
C ALA A 21 1.85 13.11 -6.84
N ALA A 22 2.89 12.43 -7.35
CA ALA A 22 3.46 12.73 -8.67
C ALA A 22 2.45 12.45 -9.80
N LEU A 23 1.72 11.33 -9.72
CA LEU A 23 0.66 10.98 -10.65
C LEU A 23 -0.48 12.01 -10.67
N GLU A 24 -0.93 12.47 -9.51
CA GLU A 24 -1.96 13.52 -9.41
C GLU A 24 -1.54 14.79 -10.15
N ASN A 25 -0.29 15.23 -9.97
CA ASN A 25 0.26 16.38 -10.68
C ASN A 25 0.29 16.18 -12.20
N LEU A 26 0.64 14.98 -12.68
CA LEU A 26 0.65 14.68 -14.12
C LEU A 26 -0.75 14.73 -14.72
N VAL A 27 -1.77 14.21 -14.02
CA VAL A 27 -3.16 14.30 -14.45
C VAL A 27 -3.67 15.74 -14.39
N ALA A 28 -3.32 16.51 -13.36
CA ALA A 28 -3.67 17.93 -13.25
C ALA A 28 -3.11 18.76 -14.42
N LEU A 29 -1.92 18.42 -14.91
CA LEU A 29 -1.28 19.03 -16.08
C LEU A 29 -1.71 18.40 -17.42
N GLU A 30 -2.60 17.40 -17.40
CA GLU A 30 -3.06 16.67 -18.58
C GLU A 30 -1.92 16.01 -19.38
N ASN A 31 -0.82 15.67 -18.70
CA ASN A 31 0.28 14.92 -19.29
C ASN A 31 -0.05 13.43 -19.33
N TRP A 32 -1.05 13.07 -20.14
CA TRP A 32 -1.67 11.74 -20.15
C TRP A 32 -0.71 10.59 -20.45
N GLN A 33 0.33 10.82 -21.26
CA GLN A 33 1.30 9.78 -21.58
C GLN A 33 2.13 9.40 -20.34
N GLU A 34 2.67 10.39 -19.64
CA GLU A 34 3.40 10.17 -18.39
C GLU A 34 2.47 9.74 -17.26
N ALA A 35 1.27 10.31 -17.16
CA ALA A 35 0.26 9.91 -16.18
C ALA A 35 -0.10 8.43 -16.33
N THR A 36 -0.33 7.95 -17.56
CA THR A 36 -0.61 6.53 -17.81
C THR A 36 0.54 5.65 -17.32
N THR A 37 1.78 6.02 -17.62
CA THR A 37 2.97 5.26 -17.22
C THR A 37 3.12 5.22 -15.69
N ASN A 38 2.93 6.37 -15.03
CA ASN A 38 3.01 6.47 -13.57
C ASN A 38 1.84 5.77 -12.89
N PHE A 39 0.63 5.79 -13.48
CA PHE A 39 -0.53 5.08 -12.96
C PHE A 39 -0.28 3.58 -12.90
N TYR A 40 0.16 2.96 -14.00
CA TYR A 40 0.43 1.52 -14.01
C TYR A 40 1.57 1.13 -13.07
N LYS A 41 2.57 2.00 -12.90
CA LYS A 41 3.61 1.80 -11.91
C LYS A 41 3.05 1.85 -10.48
N PHE A 42 2.27 2.88 -10.16
CA PHE A 42 1.61 3.02 -8.86
C PHE A 42 0.69 1.84 -8.56
N GLU A 43 -0.18 1.45 -9.52
CA GLU A 43 -1.07 0.28 -9.41
C GLU A 43 -0.26 -0.98 -9.09
N LYS A 44 0.85 -1.23 -9.81
CA LYS A 44 1.74 -2.37 -9.56
C LYS A 44 2.34 -2.31 -8.15
N GLU A 45 2.97 -1.20 -7.77
CA GLU A 45 3.65 -1.08 -6.47
C GLU A 45 2.67 -1.19 -5.30
N LEU A 46 1.46 -0.63 -5.42
CA LEU A 46 0.42 -0.76 -4.39
C LEU A 46 -0.05 -2.22 -4.23
N ASN A 47 -0.22 -2.95 -5.34
CA ASN A 47 -0.56 -4.38 -5.26
C ASN A 47 0.58 -5.20 -4.62
N ILE A 48 1.84 -4.89 -4.95
CA ILE A 48 2.98 -5.55 -4.32
C ILE A 48 3.03 -5.23 -2.82
N HIS A 49 2.73 -3.99 -2.42
CA HIS A 49 2.61 -3.61 -1.03
C HIS A 49 1.59 -4.50 -0.28
N PHE A 50 0.37 -4.57 -0.78
CA PHE A 50 -0.65 -5.44 -0.19
C PHE A 50 -0.24 -6.92 -0.19
N ASP A 51 0.47 -7.38 -1.22
CA ASP A 51 1.00 -8.75 -1.26
C ASP A 51 2.06 -9.01 -0.18
N MET A 52 2.96 -8.06 0.08
CA MET A 52 3.94 -8.17 1.17
C MET A 52 3.23 -8.35 2.51
N GLU A 53 2.13 -7.64 2.71
CA GLU A 53 1.36 -7.74 3.94
C GLU A 53 0.52 -9.02 3.98
N GLU A 54 -0.36 -9.22 3.02
CA GLU A 54 -1.36 -10.27 3.04
C GLU A 54 -0.78 -11.67 2.84
N LYS A 55 0.32 -11.80 2.12
CA LYS A 55 0.97 -13.10 1.83
C LYS A 55 2.14 -13.40 2.75
N VAL A 56 2.72 -12.40 3.40
CA VAL A 56 3.92 -12.59 4.24
C VAL A 56 3.71 -12.10 5.67
N MET A 57 3.51 -10.80 5.87
CA MET A 57 3.53 -10.23 7.22
C MET A 57 2.30 -10.62 8.05
N PHE A 58 1.09 -10.49 7.50
CA PHE A 58 -0.16 -10.85 8.19
C PHE A 58 -0.19 -12.34 8.56
N PRO A 59 0.12 -13.31 7.66
CA PRO A 59 0.17 -14.72 8.05
C PRO A 59 1.20 -15.01 9.14
N ALA A 60 2.38 -14.38 9.10
CA ALA A 60 3.39 -14.54 10.14
C ALA A 60 2.86 -14.02 11.49
N PHE A 61 2.27 -12.82 11.50
CA PHE A 61 1.67 -12.20 12.67
C PHE A 61 0.52 -13.04 13.25
N GLU A 62 -0.42 -13.47 12.42
CA GLU A 62 -1.57 -14.28 12.80
C GLU A 62 -1.14 -15.64 13.38
N ASN A 63 -0.17 -16.31 12.76
CA ASN A 63 0.37 -17.57 13.26
C ASN A 63 1.08 -17.42 14.62
N LYS A 64 1.81 -16.31 14.81
CA LYS A 64 2.54 -16.06 16.07
C LYS A 64 1.62 -15.70 17.23
N THR A 65 0.56 -14.93 16.95
CA THR A 65 -0.32 -14.34 17.98
C THR A 65 -1.63 -15.09 18.18
N GLY A 66 -2.07 -15.88 17.19
CA GLY A 66 -3.41 -16.47 17.13
C GLY A 66 -4.52 -15.47 16.79
N MET A 67 -4.19 -14.20 16.49
CA MET A 67 -5.17 -13.13 16.22
C MET A 67 -5.61 -13.11 14.76
N SER A 68 -6.45 -14.05 14.34
CA SER A 68 -6.95 -14.12 12.95
C SER A 68 -8.21 -13.29 12.66
N ALA A 69 -8.97 -12.92 13.70
CA ALA A 69 -10.10 -11.99 13.61
C ALA A 69 -9.73 -10.71 14.38
N GLY A 70 -9.25 -9.69 13.67
CA GLY A 70 -8.66 -8.51 14.29
C GLY A 70 -8.05 -7.52 13.29
N PRO A 71 -6.91 -6.88 13.61
CA PRO A 71 -6.37 -5.77 12.82
C PRO A 71 -6.10 -6.16 11.36
N THR A 72 -5.55 -7.35 11.11
CA THR A 72 -5.24 -7.84 9.75
C THR A 72 -6.50 -8.10 8.91
N GLN A 73 -7.64 -8.41 9.51
CA GLN A 73 -8.91 -8.55 8.78
C GLN A 73 -9.43 -7.16 8.35
N VAL A 74 -9.31 -6.15 9.21
CA VAL A 74 -9.69 -4.78 8.88
C VAL A 74 -8.83 -4.24 7.75
N MET A 75 -7.51 -4.48 7.78
CA MET A 75 -6.60 -4.02 6.71
C MET A 75 -6.97 -4.63 5.35
N ARG A 76 -7.22 -5.95 5.27
CA ARG A 76 -7.68 -6.60 4.03
C ARG A 76 -8.99 -6.01 3.47
N MET A 77 -9.93 -5.66 4.33
CA MET A 77 -11.17 -5.00 3.89
C MET A 77 -10.89 -3.62 3.28
N GLU A 78 -9.93 -2.88 3.83
CA GLU A 78 -9.54 -1.57 3.34
C GLU A 78 -8.72 -1.64 2.06
N HIS A 79 -7.80 -2.61 1.93
CA HIS A 79 -7.11 -2.90 0.68
C HIS A 79 -8.11 -3.14 -0.45
N ALA A 80 -9.13 -3.97 -0.20
CA ALA A 80 -10.18 -4.22 -1.18
C ALA A 80 -10.96 -2.94 -1.55
N GLN A 81 -11.23 -2.06 -0.59
CA GLN A 81 -11.86 -0.76 -0.86
C GLN A 81 -10.96 0.14 -1.71
N MET A 82 -9.67 0.22 -1.41
CA MET A 82 -8.70 1.00 -2.18
C MET A 82 -8.56 0.49 -3.60
N LEU A 83 -8.46 -0.84 -3.79
CA LEU A 83 -8.36 -1.46 -5.12
C LEU A 83 -9.59 -1.16 -5.99
N ASN A 84 -10.79 -1.05 -5.41
CA ASN A 84 -11.98 -0.62 -6.15
C ASN A 84 -11.87 0.83 -6.63
N VAL A 85 -11.31 1.72 -5.82
CA VAL A 85 -11.07 3.12 -6.20
C VAL A 85 -10.01 3.18 -7.31
N VAL A 86 -8.89 2.46 -7.16
CA VAL A 86 -7.83 2.37 -8.17
C VAL A 86 -8.37 1.84 -9.50
N SER A 87 -9.23 0.81 -9.47
CA SER A 87 -9.89 0.30 -10.69
C SER A 87 -10.74 1.38 -11.38
N SER A 88 -11.42 2.24 -10.63
CA SER A 88 -12.20 3.34 -11.20
C SER A 88 -11.28 4.42 -11.80
N MET A 89 -10.18 4.76 -11.11
CA MET A 89 -9.17 5.70 -11.60
C MET A 89 -8.48 5.22 -12.87
N LYS A 90 -8.31 3.90 -13.04
CA LYS A 90 -7.78 3.30 -14.26
C LYS A 90 -8.63 3.62 -15.49
N GLU A 91 -9.96 3.53 -15.34
CA GLU A 91 -10.88 3.91 -16.42
C GLU A 91 -10.73 5.40 -16.77
N ASP A 92 -10.50 6.26 -15.78
CA ASP A 92 -10.31 7.69 -16.01
C ASP A 92 -8.98 8.00 -16.71
N ILE A 93 -7.92 7.23 -16.46
CA ILE A 93 -6.67 7.32 -17.21
C ILE A 93 -6.88 6.98 -18.69
N GLU A 94 -7.66 5.94 -18.98
CA GLU A 94 -7.96 5.51 -20.36
C GLU A 94 -8.87 6.52 -21.10
N LYS A 95 -9.90 7.02 -20.40
CA LYS A 95 -10.86 8.00 -20.93
C LYS A 95 -10.34 9.43 -20.90
N LYS A 96 -9.24 9.69 -20.19
CA LYS A 96 -8.67 11.01 -19.90
C LYS A 96 -9.66 11.92 -19.15
N ASP A 97 -10.42 11.35 -18.22
CA ASP A 97 -11.36 12.09 -17.38
C ASP A 97 -10.65 12.70 -16.17
N LYS A 98 -10.07 13.88 -16.38
CA LYS A 98 -9.34 14.62 -15.35
C LYS A 98 -10.18 14.91 -14.11
N ASN A 99 -11.41 15.36 -14.29
CA ASN A 99 -12.22 15.85 -13.17
C ASN A 99 -12.66 14.69 -12.27
N HIS A 100 -13.08 13.58 -12.88
CA HIS A 100 -13.43 12.38 -12.11
C HIS A 100 -12.19 11.77 -11.44
N PHE A 101 -11.06 11.68 -12.16
CA PHE A 101 -9.81 11.17 -11.60
C PHE A 101 -9.38 11.95 -10.36
N LEU A 102 -9.38 13.29 -10.41
CA LEU A 102 -8.95 14.11 -9.27
C LEU A 102 -9.90 13.97 -8.06
N GLY A 103 -11.21 13.81 -8.28
CA GLY A 103 -12.15 13.53 -7.20
C GLY A 103 -11.94 12.16 -6.55
N LEU A 104 -11.61 11.14 -7.34
CA LEU A 104 -11.21 9.82 -6.82
C LEU A 104 -9.84 9.87 -6.14
N SER A 105 -8.92 10.71 -6.61
CA SER A 105 -7.59 10.90 -6.03
C SER A 105 -7.68 11.39 -4.59
N GLU A 106 -8.50 12.41 -4.32
CA GLU A 106 -8.77 12.91 -2.97
C GLU A 106 -9.33 11.80 -2.06
N SER A 107 -10.25 10.99 -2.59
CA SER A 107 -10.86 9.88 -1.85
C SER A 107 -9.84 8.80 -1.51
N LEU A 108 -9.00 8.40 -2.47
CA LEU A 108 -7.95 7.39 -2.26
C LEU A 108 -6.89 7.89 -1.27
N MET A 109 -6.47 9.15 -1.39
CA MET A 109 -5.51 9.77 -0.47
C MET A 109 -6.01 9.72 0.98
N MET A 110 -7.28 10.06 1.21
CA MET A 110 -7.87 9.98 2.54
C MET A 110 -7.90 8.55 3.09
N LEU A 111 -8.24 7.57 2.24
CA LEU A 111 -8.25 6.15 2.62
C LEU A 111 -6.84 5.67 2.98
N LEU A 112 -5.84 5.94 2.13
CA LEU A 112 -4.44 5.59 2.37
C LEU A 112 -3.94 6.19 3.68
N GLN A 113 -4.16 7.48 3.92
CA GLN A 113 -3.70 8.12 5.16
C GLN A 113 -4.31 7.49 6.42
N GLN A 114 -5.63 7.22 6.40
CA GLN A 114 -6.30 6.60 7.55
C GLN A 114 -5.83 5.16 7.78
N HIS A 115 -5.61 4.43 6.70
CA HIS A 115 -5.10 3.06 6.71
C HIS A 115 -3.66 2.99 7.21
N ASN A 116 -2.73 3.73 6.58
CA ASN A 116 -1.32 3.80 6.94
C ASN A 116 -1.15 4.17 8.43
N MET A 117 -1.95 5.11 8.94
CA MET A 117 -1.92 5.46 10.36
C MET A 117 -2.23 4.28 11.28
N LYS A 118 -3.22 3.44 10.95
CA LYS A 118 -3.56 2.27 11.76
C LYS A 118 -2.46 1.23 11.72
N GLU A 119 -1.87 1.01 10.56
CA GLU A 119 -0.80 0.04 10.42
C GLU A 119 0.45 0.48 11.17
N GLU A 120 0.93 1.69 10.88
CA GLU A 120 2.17 2.21 11.45
C GLU A 120 2.09 2.39 12.97
N GLN A 121 0.96 2.87 13.48
CA GLN A 121 0.81 3.15 14.91
C GLN A 121 0.46 1.90 15.72
N MET A 122 -0.30 0.97 15.14
CA MET A 122 -0.81 -0.20 15.86
C MET A 122 -0.21 -1.50 15.32
N LEU A 123 -0.53 -1.88 14.08
CA LEU A 123 -0.23 -3.22 13.58
C LEU A 123 1.27 -3.50 13.48
N TYR A 124 2.04 -2.60 12.86
CA TYR A 124 3.48 -2.78 12.69
C TYR A 124 4.24 -2.72 14.02
N ALA A 125 3.78 -1.91 14.97
CA ALA A 125 4.33 -1.89 16.32
C ALA A 125 4.09 -3.24 17.04
N MET A 126 2.91 -3.83 16.85
CA MET A 126 2.61 -5.18 17.35
C MET A 126 3.43 -6.25 16.63
N ALA A 127 3.61 -6.12 15.31
CA ALA A 127 4.41 -7.04 14.50
C ALA A 127 5.87 -7.05 14.97
N ASP A 128 6.50 -5.88 15.12
CA ASP A 128 7.87 -5.78 15.64
C ASP A 128 8.00 -6.40 17.05
N ALA A 129 7.00 -6.21 17.92
CA ALA A 129 7.01 -6.77 19.27
C ALA A 129 6.90 -8.30 19.32
N HIS A 130 6.15 -8.92 18.40
CA HIS A 130 5.91 -10.37 18.41
C HIS A 130 6.82 -11.15 17.45
N LEU A 131 7.31 -10.52 16.39
CA LEU A 131 8.07 -11.13 15.30
C LEU A 131 9.54 -10.70 15.31
N GLN A 132 10.04 -10.10 16.39
CA GLN A 132 11.41 -9.56 16.48
C GLN A 132 12.49 -10.56 16.01
N GLU A 133 12.38 -11.84 16.40
CA GLU A 133 13.35 -12.89 16.04
C GLU A 133 13.26 -13.29 14.56
N GLU A 134 12.11 -13.13 13.93
CA GLU A 134 11.80 -13.56 12.57
C GLU A 134 11.85 -12.40 11.56
N SER A 135 11.94 -11.16 12.05
CA SER A 135 11.84 -9.91 11.29
C SER A 135 12.74 -9.89 10.04
N ALA A 136 14.02 -10.24 10.17
CA ALA A 136 14.95 -10.25 9.03
C ALA A 136 14.52 -11.22 7.91
N SER A 137 14.00 -12.40 8.27
CA SER A 137 13.51 -13.40 7.30
C SER A 137 12.21 -12.96 6.65
N ILE A 138 11.31 -12.34 7.42
CA ILE A 138 10.04 -11.79 6.92
C ILE A 138 10.31 -10.65 5.94
N ILE A 139 11.22 -9.73 6.27
CA ILE A 139 11.62 -8.63 5.39
C ILE A 139 12.22 -9.15 4.08
N GLU A 140 13.08 -10.17 4.11
CA GLU A 140 13.65 -10.70 2.86
C GLU A 140 12.57 -11.32 1.97
N LYS A 141 11.61 -12.08 2.53
CA LYS A 141 10.46 -12.60 1.77
C LYS A 141 9.61 -11.49 1.14
N MET A 142 9.41 -10.40 1.86
CA MET A 142 8.71 -9.22 1.31
C MET A 142 9.53 -8.57 0.19
N ARG A 143 10.86 -8.46 0.32
CA ARG A 143 11.75 -7.93 -0.73
C ARG A 143 11.75 -8.79 -1.99
N GLU A 144 11.59 -10.10 -1.88
CA GLU A 144 11.49 -11.01 -3.03
C GLU A 144 10.30 -10.66 -3.92
N LEU A 145 9.15 -10.28 -3.34
CA LEU A 145 7.95 -9.87 -4.09
C LEU A 145 8.14 -8.58 -4.89
N LYS A 146 9.07 -7.71 -4.49
CA LYS A 146 9.41 -6.47 -5.23
C LYS A 146 10.32 -6.69 -6.43
N ARG A 147 10.92 -7.88 -6.57
CA ARG A 147 11.89 -8.18 -7.64
C ARG A 147 11.21 -8.69 -8.93
N ASP A 148 9.91 -9.02 -8.86
CA ASP A 148 9.06 -9.46 -9.98
C ASP A 148 8.36 -8.26 -10.66
#